data_AF-A0A4S8LTH9-F1
#
_entry.id   AF-A0A4S8LTH9-F1
#
_cell.length_a   1.000
_cell.length_b   1.000
_cell.length_c   1.000
_cell.angle_alpha   90.00
_cell.angle_beta   90.00
_cell.angle_gamma   90.00
#
_symmetry.space_group_name_H-M   'P 1'
#
loop_
_entity.id
_entity.type
_entity.pdbx_description
1 polymer ?
#
loop_
_entity_poly.entity_id
_entity_poly.type
_entity_poly.pdbx_seq_one_letter_code
_entity_poly.pdbx_strand_id
1 'polypeptide(L)'
;SEKLRAGYVPSELEAAQIPYLVQHLREDLDRYDEEIAGLREVLDELKEKRAEIKRHLVEQRGLLAPIRKLPVEVLAIIFNFYCLSTYALSINVTHPSRTTLPATLDLAQTCSRWRKIVMSQPVLW
;
A
#
# COMPACT_ATOMS: atom_id res chain seq x y z
N SER A 1 -24.99 -15.07 29.64
CA SER A 1 -26.24 -15.76 29.29
C SER A 1 -27.32 -15.40 30.30
N GLU A 2 -28.59 -15.51 29.92
CA GLU A 2 -29.76 -15.20 30.76
C GLU A 2 -29.81 -16.03 32.06
N LYS A 3 -29.38 -17.29 32.00
CA LYS A 3 -29.27 -18.20 33.17
C LYS A 3 -28.35 -17.67 34.26
N LEU A 4 -27.20 -17.09 33.90
CA LEU A 4 -26.24 -16.51 34.87
C LEU A 4 -26.79 -15.24 35.53
N ARG A 5 -27.68 -14.51 34.86
CA ARG A 5 -28.31 -13.29 35.41
C ARG A 5 -29.50 -13.59 36.32
N ALA A 6 -30.10 -14.79 36.19
CA ALA A 6 -31.24 -15.23 36.99
C ALA A 6 -30.84 -15.99 38.28
N GLY A 7 -29.55 -16.06 38.62
CA GLY A 7 -29.07 -16.81 39.79
C GLY A 7 -29.24 -18.33 39.65
N TYR A 8 -29.23 -18.85 38.42
CA TYR A 8 -29.40 -20.28 38.15
C TYR A 8 -28.32 -21.12 38.86
N VAL A 9 -28.76 -22.10 39.64
CA VAL A 9 -27.90 -23.11 40.28
C VAL A 9 -28.05 -24.42 39.50
N PRO A 10 -26.96 -24.97 38.92
CA PRO A 10 -27.01 -26.26 38.25
C PRO A 10 -27.40 -27.39 39.21
N SER A 11 -28.15 -28.37 38.72
CA SER A 11 -28.35 -29.64 39.43
C SER A 11 -27.03 -30.40 39.58
N GLU A 12 -26.93 -31.35 40.52
CA GLU A 12 -25.70 -32.16 40.72
C GLU A 12 -25.25 -32.88 39.45
N LEU A 13 -26.19 -33.37 38.64
CA LEU A 13 -25.89 -34.01 37.36
C LEU A 13 -25.31 -33.02 36.33
N GLU A 14 -25.88 -31.82 36.24
CA GLU A 14 -25.36 -30.77 35.37
C GLU A 14 -23.99 -30.28 35.85
N ALA A 15 -23.81 -30.09 37.16
CA ALA A 15 -22.54 -29.71 37.77
C ALA A 15 -21.44 -30.73 37.46
N ALA A 16 -21.78 -32.02 37.40
CA ALA A 16 -20.85 -33.08 37.01
C ALA A 16 -20.52 -33.08 35.50
N GLN A 17 -21.43 -32.62 34.64
CA GLN A 17 -21.26 -32.60 33.18
C GLN A 17 -20.61 -31.32 32.63
N ILE A 18 -20.80 -30.19 33.31
CA ILE A 18 -20.26 -28.89 32.91
C ILE A 18 -18.74 -28.92 32.66
N PRO A 19 -17.89 -29.57 33.49
CA PRO A 19 -16.45 -29.62 33.24
C PRO A 19 -16.08 -30.29 31.91
N TYR A 20 -16.76 -31.39 31.55
CA TYR A 20 -16.55 -32.08 30.28
C TYR A 20 -16.97 -31.21 29.10
N LEU A 21 -18.13 -30.54 29.21
CA LEU A 21 -18.59 -29.61 28.18
C LEU A 21 -17.60 -28.44 28.01
N VAL A 22 -17.11 -27.87 29.12
CA VAL A 22 -16.11 -26.80 29.09
C VAL A 22 -14.81 -27.27 28.44
N GLN A 23 -14.36 -28.49 28.73
CA GLN A 23 -13.18 -29.06 28.11
C GLN A 23 -13.37 -29.22 26.59
N HIS A 24 -14.46 -29.83 26.14
CA HIS A 24 -14.74 -29.98 24.70
C HIS A 24 -14.82 -28.63 23.98
N LEU A 25 -15.46 -27.62 24.60
CA LEU A 25 -15.53 -26.28 24.03
C LEU A 25 -14.14 -25.62 23.93
N ARG A 26 -13.23 -25.90 24.86
CA ARG A 26 -11.84 -25.44 24.78
C ARG A 26 -11.08 -26.12 23.65
N GLU A 27 -11.20 -27.44 23.52
CA GLU A 27 -10.56 -28.20 22.45
C GLU A 27 -11.04 -27.74 21.06
N ASP A 28 -12.34 -27.46 20.91
CA ASP A 28 -12.88 -26.88 19.68
C ASP A 28 -12.33 -25.47 19.42
N LEU A 29 -12.22 -24.64 20.46
CA LEU A 29 -11.70 -23.28 20.33
C LEU A 29 -10.23 -23.29 19.91
N ASP A 30 -9.40 -24.11 20.56
CA ASP A 30 -7.98 -24.27 20.22
C ASP A 30 -7.82 -24.75 18.77
N ARG A 31 -8.62 -25.73 18.34
CA ARG A 31 -8.63 -26.21 16.95
C ARG A 31 -9.00 -25.11 15.95
N TYR A 32 -10.02 -24.30 16.24
CA TYR A 32 -10.39 -23.21 15.36
C TYR A 32 -9.34 -22.09 15.33
N ASP A 33 -8.70 -21.79 16.45
CA ASP A 33 -7.62 -20.80 16.50
C ASP A 33 -6.40 -21.25 15.68
N GLU A 34 -6.04 -22.53 15.72
CA GLU A 34 -5.00 -23.11 14.86
C GLU A 34 -5.37 -23.01 13.38
N GLU A 35 -6.60 -23.37 13.00
CA GLU A 35 -7.07 -23.27 11.62
C GLU A 35 -7.08 -21.81 11.12
N ILE A 36 -7.55 -20.88 11.96
CA ILE A 36 -7.52 -19.44 11.67
C ILE A 36 -6.08 -18.95 11.49
N ALA A 37 -5.14 -19.39 12.33
CA ALA A 37 -3.74 -19.02 12.22
C ALA A 37 -3.15 -19.51 10.89
N GLY A 38 -3.35 -20.78 10.53
CA GLY A 38 -2.87 -21.35 9.27
C GLY A 38 -3.47 -20.65 8.05
N LEU A 39 -4.78 -20.38 8.05
CA LEU A 39 -5.42 -19.65 6.95
C LEU A 39 -4.90 -18.21 6.82
N ARG A 40 -4.55 -17.57 7.93
CA ARG A 40 -3.98 -16.22 7.91
C ARG A 40 -2.56 -16.20 7.32
N GLU A 41 -1.73 -17.18 7.64
CA GLU A 41 -0.41 -17.34 7.02
C GLU A 41 -0.51 -17.51 5.49
N VAL A 42 -1.38 -18.41 5.03
CA VAL A 42 -1.63 -18.63 3.59
C VAL A 42 -2.13 -17.36 2.92
N LEU A 43 -3.05 -16.64 3.57
CA LEU A 43 -3.58 -15.38 3.05
C LEU A 43 -2.47 -14.33 2.91
N ASP A 44 -1.57 -14.23 3.88
CA ASP A 44 -0.50 -13.25 3.87
C ASP A 44 0.56 -13.59 2.80
N GLU A 45 0.91 -14.88 2.63
CA GLU A 45 1.75 -15.34 1.51
C GLU A 45 1.14 -14.98 0.14
N LEU A 46 -0.17 -15.20 -0.04
CA LEU A 46 -0.87 -14.86 -1.27
C LEU A 46 -0.93 -13.35 -1.52
N LYS A 47 -1.06 -12.53 -0.47
CA LYS A 47 -1.01 -11.06 -0.60
C LYS A 47 0.37 -10.60 -1.06
N GLU A 48 1.43 -11.18 -0.50
CA GLU A 48 2.82 -10.86 -0.90
C GLU A 48 3.06 -11.23 -2.37
N LYS A 49 2.73 -12.45 -2.77
CA LYS A 49 2.84 -12.89 -4.18
C LYS A 49 2.04 -11.99 -5.12
N ARG A 50 0.82 -11.62 -4.73
CA ARG A 50 -0.01 -10.70 -5.52
C ARG A 50 0.60 -9.31 -5.62
N ALA A 51 1.18 -8.78 -4.53
CA ALA A 51 1.85 -7.48 -4.54
C ALA A 51 3.06 -7.50 -5.49
N GLU A 52 3.85 -8.58 -5.46
CA GLU A 52 4.99 -8.77 -6.33
C GLU A 52 4.58 -8.78 -7.82
N ILE A 53 3.60 -9.61 -8.18
CA ILE A 53 3.11 -9.69 -9.56
C ILE A 53 2.54 -8.33 -10.01
N LYS A 54 1.82 -7.62 -9.14
CA LYS A 54 1.33 -6.27 -9.46
C LYS A 54 2.47 -5.29 -9.74
N ARG A 55 3.55 -5.33 -8.96
CA ARG A 55 4.73 -4.48 -9.19
C ARG A 55 5.34 -4.79 -10.56
N HIS A 56 5.57 -6.06 -10.86
CA HIS A 56 6.08 -6.46 -12.17
C HIS A 56 5.16 -6.04 -13.32
N LEU A 57 3.84 -6.17 -13.19
CA LEU A 57 2.91 -5.70 -14.22
C LEU A 57 3.01 -4.20 -14.47
N VAL A 58 3.16 -3.39 -13.42
CA VAL A 58 3.34 -1.94 -13.54
C VAL A 58 4.66 -1.62 -14.24
N GLU A 59 5.76 -2.30 -13.90
CA GLU A 59 7.05 -2.14 -14.55
C GLU A 59 6.98 -2.44 -16.05
N GLN A 60 6.43 -3.61 -16.41
CA GLN A 60 6.29 -4.05 -17.80
C GLN A 60 5.39 -3.13 -18.61
N ARG A 61 4.23 -2.74 -18.07
CA ARG A 61 3.35 -1.73 -18.72
C ARG A 61 4.05 -0.40 -18.87
N GLY A 62 4.83 0.00 -17.86
CA GLY A 62 5.66 1.18 -17.92
C GLY A 62 6.62 1.14 -19.11
N LEU A 63 7.23 0.00 -19.44
CA LEU A 63 8.16 -0.13 -20.59
C LEU A 63 7.46 0.18 -21.91
N LEU A 64 6.17 -0.12 -22.00
CA LEU A 64 5.35 0.18 -23.17
C LEU A 64 4.75 1.59 -23.16
N ALA A 65 4.98 2.38 -22.11
CA ALA A 65 4.37 3.70 -21.97
C ALA A 65 4.76 4.62 -23.15
N PRO A 66 3.78 5.28 -23.80
CA PRO A 66 4.03 6.13 -24.97
C PRO A 66 5.10 7.20 -24.74
N ILE A 67 5.18 7.75 -23.52
CA ILE A 67 6.18 8.75 -23.13
C ILE A 67 7.63 8.27 -23.32
N ARG A 68 7.88 6.95 -23.27
CA ARG A 68 9.20 6.36 -23.56
C ARG A 68 9.52 6.30 -25.05
N LYS A 69 8.54 6.45 -25.93
CA LYS A 69 8.72 6.50 -27.39
C LYS A 69 8.86 7.93 -27.92
N LEU A 70 8.55 8.94 -27.11
CA LEU A 70 8.66 10.33 -27.54
C LEU A 70 10.12 10.71 -27.83
N PRO A 71 10.39 11.49 -28.88
CA PRO A 71 11.68 12.11 -29.11
C PRO A 71 12.10 13.00 -27.94
N VAL A 72 13.40 13.25 -27.83
CA VAL A 72 13.95 14.07 -26.73
C VAL A 72 13.47 15.51 -26.78
N GLU A 73 13.27 16.04 -27.98
CA GLU A 73 12.81 17.39 -28.27
C GLU A 73 11.39 17.61 -27.75
N VAL A 74 10.51 16.62 -27.96
CA VAL A 74 9.13 16.66 -27.47
C VAL A 74 9.09 16.59 -25.94
N LEU A 75 9.92 15.72 -25.33
CA LEU A 75 10.03 15.64 -23.88
C LEU A 75 10.57 16.94 -23.26
N ALA A 76 11.56 17.56 -23.90
CA ALA A 76 12.10 18.85 -23.47
C ALA A 76 11.04 19.97 -23.49
N ILE A 77 10.21 20.02 -24.53
CA ILE A 77 9.09 20.97 -24.61
C ILE A 77 8.12 20.73 -23.44
N ILE A 78 7.73 19.48 -23.19
CA ILE A 78 6.83 19.12 -22.08
C ILE A 78 7.44 19.54 -20.73
N PHE A 79 8.72 19.26 -20.51
CA PHE A 79 9.43 19.62 -19.28
C PHE A 79 9.48 21.13 -19.08
N ASN A 80 9.76 21.90 -20.13
CA ASN A 80 9.75 23.35 -20.08
C ASN A 80 8.37 23.89 -19.69
N PHE A 81 7.29 23.38 -20.29
CA PHE A 81 5.92 23.75 -19.90
C PHE A 81 5.61 23.41 -18.44
N TYR A 82 6.01 22.22 -17.98
CA TYR A 82 5.82 21.81 -16.59
C TYR A 82 6.54 22.73 -15.62
N CYS A 83 7.84 22.98 -15.84
CA CYS A 83 8.63 23.87 -15.01
C CYS A 83 8.01 25.27 -14.95
N LEU A 84 7.71 25.90 -16.09
CA LEU A 84 7.08 27.22 -16.16
C LEU A 84 5.75 27.28 -15.40
N SER A 85 4.90 26.25 -15.53
CA SER A 85 3.62 26.18 -14.83
C SER A 85 3.78 26.04 -13.32
N THR A 86 4.79 25.30 -12.84
CA THR A 86 5.05 25.15 -11.41
C THR A 86 5.62 26.44 -10.80
N TYR A 87 6.48 27.17 -11.51
CA TYR A 87 6.95 28.49 -11.08
C TYR A 87 5.83 29.53 -11.01
N ALA A 88 4.85 29.47 -11.91
CA ALA A 88 3.69 30.37 -11.88
C ALA A 88 2.76 30.11 -10.68
N LEU A 89 2.70 28.87 -10.18
CA LEU A 89 1.88 28.47 -9.05
C LEU A 89 2.58 28.63 -7.69
N SER A 90 3.91 28.77 -7.65
CA SER A 90 4.69 28.94 -6.41
C SER A 90 4.55 30.32 -5.75
N ILE A 91 3.88 31.28 -6.40
CA ILE A 91 3.70 32.64 -5.84
C ILE A 91 2.69 32.66 -4.67
N ASN A 92 1.86 31.61 -4.48
CA ASN A 92 0.77 31.59 -3.49
C ASN A 92 0.67 30.30 -2.64
N VAL A 93 1.78 29.71 -2.16
CA VAL A 93 1.69 28.55 -1.24
C VAL A 93 2.17 28.91 0.17
N THR A 94 1.20 29.29 1.00
CA THR A 94 1.31 29.54 2.45
C THR A 94 1.25 28.24 3.28
N HIS A 95 2.05 27.23 2.96
CA HIS A 95 2.17 26.03 3.82
C HIS A 95 3.59 25.46 3.83
N PRO A 96 4.28 25.40 5.00
CA PRO A 96 5.72 25.12 5.07
C PRO A 96 6.09 23.63 5.20
N SER A 97 5.18 22.69 4.97
CA SER A 97 5.39 21.27 5.31
C SER A 97 5.72 20.33 4.15
N ARG A 98 5.96 20.84 2.94
CA ARG A 98 6.58 20.07 1.85
C ARG A 98 7.69 20.91 1.28
N THR A 99 8.93 20.46 1.46
CA THR A 99 10.09 21.00 0.75
C THR A 99 9.83 20.83 -0.75
N THR A 100 9.26 21.84 -1.40
CA THR A 100 9.06 21.85 -2.85
C THR A 100 10.45 21.90 -3.46
N LEU A 101 10.92 20.76 -3.95
CA LEU A 101 12.09 20.73 -4.81
C LEU A 101 11.74 21.58 -6.06
N PRO A 102 12.69 22.34 -6.63
CA PRO A 102 12.51 22.96 -7.93
C PRO A 102 11.93 21.95 -8.93
N ALA A 103 10.95 22.34 -9.75
CA ALA A 103 10.26 21.45 -10.68
C ALA A 103 11.22 20.65 -11.60
N THR A 104 12.40 21.19 -11.86
CA THR A 104 13.50 20.50 -12.52
C THR A 104 14.04 19.30 -11.77
N LEU A 105 14.21 19.41 -10.45
CA LEU A 105 14.64 18.30 -9.60
C LEU A 105 13.56 17.22 -9.54
N ASP A 106 12.28 17.60 -9.58
CA ASP A 106 11.15 16.65 -9.68
C ASP A 106 11.19 15.82 -10.97
N LEU A 107 11.56 16.44 -12.09
CA LEU A 107 11.78 15.73 -13.35
C LEU A 107 13.09 14.92 -13.35
N ALA A 108 14.13 15.39 -12.66
CA ALA A 108 15.41 14.68 -12.59
C ALA A 108 15.37 13.43 -11.69
N GLN A 109 14.42 13.36 -10.73
CA GLN A 109 14.26 12.19 -9.87
C GLN A 109 13.44 11.06 -10.50
N THR A 110 12.72 11.31 -11.60
CA THR A 110 11.76 10.34 -12.17
C THR A 110 12.45 9.14 -12.85
N CYS A 111 13.44 9.36 -13.72
CA CYS A 111 14.27 8.29 -14.27
C CYS A 111 15.60 8.82 -14.85
N SER A 112 16.55 7.91 -15.13
CA SER A 112 17.87 8.27 -15.69
C SER A 112 17.79 9.01 -17.02
N ARG A 113 16.84 8.64 -17.89
CA ARG A 113 16.61 9.33 -19.17
C ARG A 113 16.16 10.76 -18.95
N TRP A 114 15.18 11.00 -18.09
CA TRP A 114 14.65 12.34 -17.83
C TRP A 114 15.72 13.21 -17.18
N ARG A 115 16.48 12.66 -16.22
CA ARG A 115 17.65 13.32 -15.64
C ARG A 115 18.65 13.75 -16.69
N LYS A 116 19.01 12.87 -17.65
CA LYS A 116 19.95 13.22 -18.72
C LYS A 116 19.42 14.38 -19.58
N ILE A 117 18.13 14.38 -19.89
CA ILE A 117 17.49 15.45 -20.67
C ILE A 117 17.54 16.76 -19.89
N VAL A 118 17.09 16.76 -18.63
CA VAL A 118 17.08 17.95 -17.76
C VAL A 118 18.48 18.53 -17.59
N MET A 119 19.49 17.69 -17.36
CA MET A 119 20.88 18.14 -17.21
C MET A 119 21.49 18.67 -18.52
N SER A 120 20.99 18.23 -19.67
CA SER A 120 21.45 18.71 -20.99
C SER A 120 20.78 20.00 -21.46
N GLN A 121 19.79 20.49 -20.73
CA GLN A 121 18.97 21.65 -21.13
C GLN A 121 19.11 22.78 -20.12
N PRO A 122 19.99 23.77 -20.37
CA PRO A 122 20.19 24.91 -19.48
C PRO A 122 18.92 25.73 -19.22
N VAL A 123 18.01 25.79 -20.20
CA VAL A 123 16.74 26.55 -20.12
C VAL A 123 15.78 26.06 -19.03
N LEU A 124 15.98 24.85 -18.51
CA LEU A 124 15.12 24.30 -17.46
C LEU A 124 15.52 24.79 -16.06
N TRP A 125 16.77 25.20 -15.85
CA TRP A 125 17.30 25.69 -14.56
C TRP A 125 17.08 27.19 -14.37
#